data_AF-A0A946S0V9-F1
#
_entry.id   AF-A0A946S0V9-F1
#
_cell.length_a   1.000
_cell.length_b   1.000
_cell.length_c   1.000
_cell.angle_alpha   90.00
_cell.angle_beta   90.00
_cell.angle_gamma   90.00
#
_symmetry.space_group_name_H-M   'P 1'
#
loop_
_entity.id
_entity.type
_entity.pdbx_description
1 polymer ?
#
loop_
_entity_poly.entity_id
_entity_poly.type
_entity_poly.pdbx_seq_one_letter_code
_entity_poly.pdbx_strand_id
1 'polypeptide(L)'
;MKNPTVVRTALVLIAMILSASLFFGCSQARSDYKSGIYWLEKENNWQMAARSFNRALEKDPKSWKINQKLIQAMGMGEEPKVFESQLRKTLALFPDSARAASLAQPGKDLLGETRYNKVAGGVELMHFGTKLSRDPKDEVLLAKSIMAACRVTDTLAAVDYFKRFIIVADGKSISDSILQELRFFIGHSRLNWITLEAQILSKPDDLDARIAQLNAGILAGDSSGAVGRLSELQKIIPNAIDNQDLAKRYGTLVGYDPFKTKEIARGWDGSESPDGKKLVFIKDMGEEDYTDMYIYQMPSAGGSEKPILKAAQQNLNILAWPRFSPDGKWIYFYGSKDKSWEPGRVGRFNLFRVKPKYNSSPQKLTDSDLIITDPFFDKDGSLLLVRRDVGSVRSSVEIIRVKPDERKIEAVSRIGEPVSSATFNHTGDSLIFATDRGIFRRSVNGGNISVDLPWTNVSFLQISPDGKLLKLCNSSDQLIIVDRDNPVPTFLGTVSSHWVTFGKHGEIYASRYNNKWKRLVRLKYGSPVIKIKDFKQKLKAS
;
A
#
# COMPACT_ATOMS: atom_id res chain seq x y z
N MET A 1 1.19 20.36 -98.37
CA MET A 1 -0.10 20.04 -97.72
C MET A 1 0.09 18.79 -96.88
N LYS A 2 0.13 18.89 -95.54
CA LYS A 2 0.19 17.71 -94.66
C LYS A 2 -1.19 17.04 -94.67
N ASN A 3 -1.22 15.74 -94.94
CA ASN A 3 -2.43 14.95 -95.15
C ASN A 3 -3.39 15.06 -93.93
N PRO A 4 -4.59 15.68 -94.06
CA PRO A 4 -5.47 15.99 -92.93
C PRO A 4 -5.95 14.75 -92.17
N THR A 5 -5.93 13.58 -92.81
CA THR A 5 -6.32 12.30 -92.23
C THR A 5 -5.31 11.83 -91.18
N VAL A 6 -4.00 12.02 -91.40
CA VAL A 6 -2.95 11.57 -90.46
C VAL A 6 -2.93 12.42 -89.19
N VAL A 7 -3.18 13.74 -89.32
CA VAL A 7 -3.25 14.66 -88.18
C VAL A 7 -4.50 14.38 -87.32
N ARG A 8 -5.65 14.05 -87.94
CA ARG A 8 -6.87 13.66 -87.21
C ARG A 8 -6.68 12.36 -86.44
N THR A 9 -6.08 11.33 -87.04
CA THR A 9 -5.87 10.05 -86.37
C THR A 9 -4.87 10.18 -85.22
N ALA A 10 -3.81 10.98 -85.38
CA ALA A 10 -2.85 11.26 -84.30
C ALA A 10 -3.49 12.04 -83.14
N LEU A 11 -4.32 13.05 -83.40
CA LEU A 11 -5.05 13.79 -82.37
C LEU A 11 -6.07 12.94 -81.62
N VAL A 12 -6.77 12.03 -82.31
CA VAL A 12 -7.72 11.09 -81.69
C VAL A 12 -6.99 10.06 -80.82
N LEU A 13 -5.82 9.56 -81.26
CA LEU A 13 -5.00 8.66 -80.44
C LEU A 13 -4.45 9.37 -79.20
N ILE A 14 -3.96 10.60 -79.34
CA ILE A 14 -3.47 11.41 -78.22
C ILE A 14 -4.61 11.73 -77.24
N ALA A 15 -5.82 12.06 -77.74
CA ALA A 15 -6.99 12.28 -76.91
C ALA A 15 -7.45 11.00 -76.19
N MET A 16 -7.40 9.83 -76.84
CA MET A 16 -7.68 8.53 -76.21
C MET A 16 -6.65 8.14 -75.15
N ILE A 17 -5.36 8.42 -75.38
CA ILE A 17 -4.30 8.17 -74.40
C ILE A 17 -4.41 9.16 -73.22
N LEU A 18 -4.71 10.44 -73.46
CA LEU A 18 -4.96 11.44 -72.41
C LEU A 18 -6.22 11.12 -71.59
N SER A 19 -7.30 10.69 -72.23
CA SER A 19 -8.53 10.27 -71.52
C SER A 19 -8.34 8.96 -70.76
N ALA A 20 -7.67 7.96 -71.32
CA ALA A 20 -7.35 6.72 -70.59
C ALA A 20 -6.45 7.01 -69.38
N SER A 21 -5.40 7.82 -69.53
CA SER A 21 -4.52 8.23 -68.41
C SER A 21 -5.25 9.10 -67.37
N LEU A 22 -6.21 9.94 -67.76
CA LEU A 22 -7.12 10.64 -66.84
C LEU A 22 -8.08 9.71 -66.11
N PHE A 23 -8.61 8.66 -66.76
CA PHE A 23 -9.50 7.67 -66.15
C PHE A 23 -8.76 6.74 -65.18
N PHE A 24 -7.56 6.25 -65.54
CA PHE A 24 -6.70 5.45 -64.66
C PHE A 24 -6.11 6.29 -63.51
N GLY A 25 -5.73 7.55 -63.77
CA GLY A 25 -5.33 8.50 -62.72
C GLY A 25 -6.46 8.81 -61.76
N CYS A 26 -7.69 8.99 -62.26
CA CYS A 26 -8.88 9.17 -61.44
C CYS A 26 -9.28 7.91 -60.65
N SER A 27 -9.08 6.68 -61.16
CA SER A 27 -9.42 5.47 -60.40
C SER A 27 -8.47 5.23 -59.24
N GLN A 28 -7.16 5.49 -59.44
CA GLN A 28 -6.16 5.39 -58.39
C GLN A 28 -6.33 6.52 -57.36
N ALA A 29 -6.50 7.76 -57.80
CA ALA A 29 -6.79 8.89 -56.91
C ALA A 29 -8.11 8.72 -56.13
N ARG A 30 -9.13 8.06 -56.70
CA ARG A 30 -10.41 7.79 -56.02
C ARG A 30 -10.32 6.60 -55.05
N SER A 31 -9.41 5.66 -55.28
CA SER A 31 -9.02 4.62 -54.31
C SER A 31 -8.25 5.24 -53.14
N ASP A 32 -7.28 6.11 -53.46
CA ASP A 32 -6.40 6.75 -52.47
C ASP A 32 -7.16 7.78 -51.61
N TYR A 33 -8.04 8.59 -52.20
CA TYR A 33 -8.93 9.54 -51.51
C TYR A 33 -9.97 8.87 -50.59
N LYS A 34 -10.37 7.63 -50.93
CA LYS A 34 -11.28 6.81 -50.10
C LYS A 34 -10.55 6.02 -49.03
N SER A 35 -9.22 5.88 -49.14
CA SER A 35 -8.44 5.20 -48.13
C SER A 35 -8.30 6.11 -46.90
N GLY A 36 -8.79 5.67 -45.74
CA GLY A 36 -8.60 6.44 -44.50
C GLY A 36 -7.12 6.63 -44.13
N ILE A 37 -6.23 5.80 -44.69
CA ILE A 37 -4.79 5.84 -44.50
C ILE A 37 -4.18 7.11 -45.11
N TYR A 38 -4.63 7.53 -46.29
CA TYR A 38 -4.16 8.77 -46.92
C TYR A 38 -4.36 9.98 -46.00
N TRP A 39 -5.59 10.12 -45.47
CA TRP A 39 -5.92 11.21 -44.55
C TRP A 39 -5.13 11.16 -43.25
N LEU A 40 -4.89 9.96 -42.73
CA LEU A 40 -4.17 9.78 -41.47
C LEU A 40 -2.66 10.02 -41.59
N GLU A 41 -2.03 9.49 -42.64
CA GLU A 41 -0.55 9.40 -42.75
C GLU A 41 0.05 10.45 -43.71
N LYS A 42 -0.71 10.98 -44.67
CA LYS A 42 -0.22 11.97 -45.65
C LYS A 42 -0.70 13.39 -45.37
N GLU A 43 -1.96 13.55 -44.97
CA GLU A 43 -2.58 14.87 -44.76
C GLU A 43 -2.70 15.26 -43.27
N ASN A 44 -2.36 14.35 -42.36
CA ASN A 44 -2.55 14.52 -40.90
C ASN A 44 -3.97 14.98 -40.52
N ASN A 45 -4.99 14.63 -41.32
CA ASN A 45 -6.38 15.01 -41.15
C ASN A 45 -7.17 13.85 -40.54
N TRP A 46 -7.07 13.76 -39.22
CA TRP A 46 -7.65 12.67 -38.43
C TRP A 46 -9.18 12.60 -38.50
N GLN A 47 -9.88 13.74 -38.64
CA GLN A 47 -11.35 13.78 -38.77
C GLN A 47 -11.81 13.08 -40.04
N MET A 48 -11.15 13.39 -41.17
CA MET A 48 -11.45 12.77 -42.45
C MET A 48 -11.03 11.30 -42.50
N ALA A 49 -9.92 10.96 -41.84
CA ALA A 49 -9.50 9.57 -41.66
C ALA A 49 -10.58 8.78 -40.89
N ALA A 50 -11.03 9.26 -39.74
CA ALA A 50 -12.05 8.61 -38.92
C ALA A 50 -13.37 8.42 -39.67
N ARG A 51 -13.85 9.43 -40.41
CA ARG A 51 -15.04 9.31 -41.27
C ARG A 51 -14.88 8.27 -42.37
N SER A 52 -13.68 8.13 -42.92
CA SER A 52 -13.39 7.18 -44.00
C SER A 52 -13.33 5.75 -43.47
N PHE A 53 -12.70 5.54 -42.31
CA PHE A 53 -12.69 4.24 -41.65
C PHE A 53 -14.09 3.83 -41.16
N ASN A 54 -14.90 4.75 -40.62
CA ASN A 54 -16.29 4.46 -40.25
C ASN A 54 -17.11 3.95 -41.44
N ARG A 55 -17.03 4.61 -42.60
CA ARG A 55 -17.68 4.15 -43.85
C ARG A 55 -17.19 2.79 -44.32
N ALA A 56 -15.93 2.45 -44.04
CA ALA A 56 -15.39 1.14 -44.37
C ALA A 56 -15.90 0.06 -43.39
N LEU A 57 -16.08 0.40 -42.11
CA LEU A 57 -16.69 -0.49 -41.11
C LEU A 57 -18.19 -0.73 -41.33
N GLU A 58 -18.91 0.17 -41.98
CA GLU A 58 -20.30 -0.10 -42.39
C GLU A 58 -20.39 -1.29 -43.37
N LYS A 59 -19.34 -1.51 -44.18
CA LYS A 59 -19.27 -2.59 -45.17
C LYS A 59 -18.67 -3.86 -44.61
N ASP A 60 -17.65 -3.73 -43.78
CA ASP A 60 -17.03 -4.85 -43.06
C ASP A 60 -16.85 -4.50 -41.58
N PRO A 61 -17.91 -4.66 -40.77
CA PRO A 61 -17.87 -4.37 -39.34
C PRO A 61 -16.86 -5.23 -38.58
N LYS A 62 -16.48 -6.39 -39.15
CA LYS A 62 -15.56 -7.36 -38.57
C LYS A 62 -14.10 -7.16 -39.03
N SER A 63 -13.79 -6.06 -39.70
CA SER A 63 -12.41 -5.72 -40.05
C SER A 63 -11.64 -5.15 -38.86
N TRP A 64 -10.74 -5.98 -38.29
CA TRP A 64 -9.90 -5.56 -37.16
C TRP A 64 -8.95 -4.42 -37.55
N LYS A 65 -8.32 -4.49 -38.74
CA LYS A 65 -7.33 -3.51 -39.21
C LYS A 65 -7.96 -2.12 -39.35
N ILE A 66 -9.20 -2.06 -39.82
CA ILE A 66 -9.94 -0.80 -39.99
C ILE A 66 -10.34 -0.25 -38.61
N ASN A 67 -10.83 -1.09 -37.69
CA ASN A 67 -11.12 -0.68 -36.31
C ASN A 67 -9.88 -0.10 -35.61
N GLN A 68 -8.72 -0.73 -35.78
CA GLN A 68 -7.46 -0.26 -35.20
C GLN A 68 -7.08 1.14 -35.71
N LYS A 69 -7.12 1.34 -37.04
CA LYS A 69 -6.77 2.62 -37.66
C LYS A 69 -7.78 3.73 -37.33
N LEU A 70 -9.06 3.38 -37.15
CA LEU A 70 -10.08 4.31 -36.66
C LEU A 70 -9.77 4.81 -35.24
N ILE A 71 -9.45 3.91 -34.31
CA ILE A 71 -9.10 4.29 -32.94
C ILE A 71 -7.83 5.14 -32.92
N GLN A 72 -6.83 4.81 -33.75
CA GLN A 72 -5.61 5.62 -33.90
C GLN A 72 -5.95 7.05 -34.34
N ALA A 73 -6.78 7.21 -35.37
CA ALA A 73 -7.23 8.52 -35.84
C ALA A 73 -8.01 9.29 -34.75
N MET A 74 -8.90 8.63 -34.02
CA MET A 74 -9.67 9.25 -32.94
C MET A 74 -8.79 9.68 -31.75
N GLY A 75 -7.72 8.94 -31.45
CA GLY A 75 -6.77 9.29 -30.39
C GLY A 75 -6.06 10.62 -30.61
N MET A 76 -5.88 11.02 -31.88
CA MET A 76 -5.25 12.28 -32.26
C MET A 76 -6.21 13.49 -32.21
N GLY A 77 -7.51 13.24 -32.10
CA GLY A 77 -8.55 14.27 -32.15
C GLY A 77 -9.01 14.81 -30.79
N GLU A 78 -8.44 14.32 -29.70
CA GLU A 78 -8.75 14.74 -28.32
C GLU A 78 -10.24 14.71 -27.95
N GLU A 79 -10.99 13.70 -28.42
CA GLU A 79 -12.40 13.50 -28.04
C GLU A 79 -12.62 12.24 -27.18
N PRO A 80 -12.35 12.30 -25.85
CA PRO A 80 -12.37 11.13 -24.96
C PRO A 80 -13.66 10.30 -24.98
N LYS A 81 -14.83 10.95 -25.03
CA LYS A 81 -16.13 10.25 -24.98
C LYS A 81 -16.39 9.42 -26.24
N VAL A 82 -16.08 9.99 -27.40
CA VAL A 82 -16.27 9.34 -28.70
C VAL A 82 -15.27 8.20 -28.85
N PHE A 83 -14.02 8.45 -28.47
CA PHE A 83 -12.98 7.44 -28.41
C PHE A 83 -13.38 6.26 -27.52
N GLU A 84 -13.84 6.50 -26.29
CA GLU A 84 -14.26 5.45 -25.36
C GLU A 84 -15.39 4.58 -25.93
N SER A 85 -16.39 5.21 -26.57
CA SER A 85 -17.49 4.51 -27.24
C SER A 85 -17.01 3.58 -28.36
N GLN A 86 -16.08 4.06 -29.20
CA GLN A 86 -15.53 3.25 -30.27
C GLN A 86 -14.62 2.14 -29.73
N LEU A 87 -13.80 2.44 -28.71
CA LEU A 87 -12.97 1.46 -28.03
C LEU A 87 -13.81 0.31 -27.47
N ARG A 88 -14.96 0.58 -26.83
CA ARG A 88 -15.88 -0.45 -26.32
C ARG A 88 -16.40 -1.37 -27.44
N LYS A 89 -16.78 -0.80 -28.59
CA LYS A 89 -17.25 -1.57 -29.75
C LYS A 89 -16.15 -2.46 -30.30
N THR A 90 -14.95 -1.91 -30.47
CA THR A 90 -13.79 -2.66 -30.96
C THR A 90 -13.38 -3.76 -29.99
N LEU A 91 -13.38 -3.51 -28.68
CA LEU A 91 -13.11 -4.52 -27.65
C LEU A 91 -14.16 -5.65 -27.64
N ALA A 92 -15.43 -5.32 -27.87
CA ALA A 92 -16.50 -6.34 -27.92
C ALA A 92 -16.34 -7.28 -29.13
N LEU A 93 -15.84 -6.76 -30.26
CA LEU A 93 -15.65 -7.53 -31.50
C LEU A 93 -14.29 -8.23 -31.56
N PHE A 94 -13.22 -7.59 -31.07
CA PHE A 94 -11.84 -8.08 -31.13
C PHE A 94 -11.13 -7.95 -29.78
N PRO A 95 -11.65 -8.59 -28.73
CA PRO A 95 -11.10 -8.46 -27.38
C PRO A 95 -9.63 -8.89 -27.31
N ASP A 96 -9.21 -9.84 -28.14
CA ASP A 96 -7.82 -10.28 -28.15
C ASP A 96 -6.85 -9.31 -28.84
N SER A 97 -7.27 -8.71 -29.97
CA SER A 97 -6.44 -7.82 -30.81
C SER A 97 -6.49 -6.35 -30.38
N ALA A 98 -7.55 -5.93 -29.70
CA ALA A 98 -7.70 -4.58 -29.15
C ALA A 98 -6.66 -4.25 -28.06
N ARG A 99 -5.92 -5.26 -27.59
CA ARG A 99 -4.86 -5.19 -26.57
C ARG A 99 -3.48 -4.89 -27.16
N ALA A 100 -3.35 -4.79 -28.47
CA ALA A 100 -2.08 -4.43 -29.10
C ALA A 100 -1.57 -3.10 -28.52
N ALA A 101 -0.27 -3.00 -28.27
CA ALA A 101 0.35 -1.78 -27.72
C ALA A 101 -0.03 -0.52 -28.52
N SER A 102 -0.24 -0.68 -29.84
CA SER A 102 -0.72 0.35 -30.76
C SER A 102 -2.07 0.98 -30.41
N LEU A 103 -2.91 0.30 -29.62
CA LEU A 103 -4.23 0.78 -29.18
C LEU A 103 -4.24 1.12 -27.68
N ALA A 104 -3.44 0.41 -26.89
CA ALA A 104 -3.35 0.63 -25.46
C ALA A 104 -2.71 1.98 -25.11
N GLN A 105 -1.59 2.33 -25.74
CA GLN A 105 -0.86 3.55 -25.41
C GLN A 105 -1.69 4.82 -25.71
N PRO A 106 -2.26 5.00 -26.91
CA PRO A 106 -3.08 6.18 -27.21
C PRO A 106 -4.32 6.28 -26.32
N GLY A 107 -4.92 5.14 -25.97
CA GLY A 107 -6.09 5.12 -25.08
C GLY A 107 -5.75 5.51 -23.64
N LYS A 108 -4.58 5.13 -23.13
CA LYS A 108 -4.10 5.56 -21.81
C LYS A 108 -3.76 7.05 -21.81
N ASP A 109 -3.10 7.54 -22.86
CA ASP A 109 -2.71 8.94 -23.00
C ASP A 109 -3.96 9.84 -23.04
N LEU A 110 -5.03 9.42 -23.74
CA LEU A 110 -6.25 10.22 -23.90
C LEU A 110 -7.26 10.08 -22.74
N LEU A 111 -7.50 8.87 -22.23
CA LEU A 111 -8.52 8.64 -21.18
C LEU A 111 -7.95 8.73 -19.76
N GLY A 112 -6.63 8.66 -19.61
CA GLY A 112 -5.97 8.33 -18.36
C GLY A 112 -5.99 6.83 -18.09
N GLU A 113 -4.90 6.32 -17.51
CA GLU A 113 -4.70 4.88 -17.28
C GLU A 113 -5.83 4.23 -16.48
N THR A 114 -6.29 4.86 -15.40
CA THR A 114 -7.37 4.34 -14.55
C THR A 114 -8.67 4.14 -15.33
N ARG A 115 -9.08 5.13 -16.13
CA ARG A 115 -10.33 5.08 -16.88
C ARG A 115 -10.23 4.10 -18.04
N TYR A 116 -9.11 4.09 -18.76
CA TYR A 116 -8.83 3.12 -19.80
C TYR A 116 -8.92 1.68 -19.25
N ASN A 117 -8.24 1.39 -18.14
CA ASN A 117 -8.23 0.07 -17.51
C ASN A 117 -9.63 -0.38 -17.09
N LYS A 118 -10.48 0.53 -16.60
CA LYS A 118 -11.87 0.21 -16.23
C LYS A 118 -12.71 -0.21 -17.45
N VAL A 119 -12.52 0.45 -18.60
CA VAL A 119 -13.24 0.16 -19.84
C VAL A 119 -12.76 -1.15 -20.45
N ALA A 120 -11.44 -1.27 -20.66
CA ALA A 120 -10.83 -2.44 -21.27
C ALA A 120 -10.98 -3.68 -20.41
N GLY A 121 -10.66 -3.57 -19.11
CA GLY A 121 -10.72 -4.68 -18.17
C GLY A 121 -12.12 -5.27 -18.02
N GLY A 122 -13.18 -4.46 -18.14
CA GLY A 122 -14.56 -4.95 -17.98
C GLY A 122 -14.99 -5.85 -19.14
N VAL A 123 -14.61 -5.46 -20.37
CA VAL A 123 -14.87 -6.28 -21.56
C VAL A 123 -13.97 -7.52 -21.56
N GLU A 124 -12.72 -7.39 -21.15
CA GLU A 124 -11.81 -8.54 -20.97
C GLU A 124 -12.36 -9.56 -19.97
N LEU A 125 -12.85 -9.12 -18.82
CA LEU A 125 -13.39 -9.98 -17.78
C LEU A 125 -14.59 -10.79 -18.30
N MET A 126 -15.48 -10.15 -19.06
CA MET A 126 -16.62 -10.82 -19.70
C MET A 126 -16.18 -11.82 -20.77
N HIS A 127 -15.20 -11.44 -21.62
CA HIS A 127 -14.66 -12.28 -22.67
C HIS A 127 -13.96 -13.52 -22.11
N PHE A 128 -13.09 -13.33 -21.13
CA PHE A 128 -12.40 -14.45 -20.47
C PHE A 128 -13.37 -15.32 -19.70
N GLY A 129 -14.37 -14.77 -19.02
CA GLY A 129 -15.44 -15.54 -18.39
C GLY A 129 -16.19 -16.43 -19.39
N THR A 130 -16.48 -15.91 -20.59
CA THR A 130 -17.11 -16.67 -21.69
C THR A 130 -16.21 -17.77 -22.24
N LYS A 131 -14.89 -17.54 -22.32
CA LYS A 131 -13.94 -18.58 -22.71
C LYS A 131 -13.80 -19.64 -21.60
N LEU A 132 -13.77 -19.22 -20.34
CA LEU A 132 -13.68 -20.09 -19.16
C LEU A 132 -14.93 -20.94 -18.92
N SER A 133 -16.09 -20.56 -19.45
CA SER A 133 -17.27 -21.44 -19.41
C SER A 133 -17.12 -22.64 -20.36
N ARG A 134 -16.27 -22.52 -21.39
CA ARG A 134 -15.97 -23.59 -22.35
C ARG A 134 -14.77 -24.42 -21.93
N ASP A 135 -13.75 -23.76 -21.37
CA ASP A 135 -12.57 -24.41 -20.80
C ASP A 135 -12.32 -23.90 -19.38
N PRO A 136 -12.97 -24.48 -18.36
CA PRO A 136 -12.89 -24.00 -17.00
C PRO A 136 -11.55 -24.25 -16.31
N LYS A 137 -10.66 -25.02 -16.94
CA LYS A 137 -9.35 -25.43 -16.40
C LYS A 137 -8.16 -24.76 -17.10
N ASP A 138 -8.39 -23.76 -17.95
CA ASP A 138 -7.30 -22.99 -18.56
C ASP A 138 -6.64 -22.06 -17.53
N GLU A 139 -5.49 -22.47 -17.01
CA GLU A 139 -4.70 -21.74 -16.00
C GLU A 139 -4.29 -20.34 -16.47
N VAL A 140 -3.87 -20.19 -17.73
CA VAL A 140 -3.43 -18.91 -18.30
C VAL A 140 -4.62 -17.96 -18.39
N LEU A 141 -5.77 -18.48 -18.79
CA LEU A 141 -6.99 -17.70 -18.91
C LEU A 141 -7.54 -17.31 -17.53
N LEU A 142 -7.45 -18.20 -16.53
CA LEU A 142 -7.78 -17.89 -15.14
C LEU A 142 -6.89 -16.77 -14.58
N ALA A 143 -5.57 -16.84 -14.80
CA ALA A 143 -4.63 -15.78 -14.43
C ALA A 143 -4.99 -14.43 -15.08
N LYS A 144 -5.32 -14.44 -16.38
CA LYS A 144 -5.77 -13.24 -17.11
C LYS A 144 -7.08 -12.67 -16.58
N SER A 145 -8.03 -13.53 -16.21
CA SER A 145 -9.29 -13.12 -15.58
C SER A 145 -9.07 -12.44 -14.23
N ILE A 146 -8.16 -12.95 -13.40
CA ILE A 146 -7.79 -12.31 -12.13
C ILE A 146 -7.23 -10.91 -12.38
N MET A 147 -6.27 -10.78 -13.30
CA MET A 147 -5.67 -9.48 -13.63
C MET A 147 -6.71 -8.48 -14.19
N ALA A 148 -7.63 -8.94 -15.03
CA ALA A 148 -8.72 -8.12 -15.56
C ALA A 148 -9.67 -7.68 -14.44
N ALA A 149 -10.06 -8.59 -13.53
CA ALA A 149 -10.91 -8.30 -12.37
C ALA A 149 -10.26 -7.26 -11.45
N CYS A 150 -8.96 -7.39 -11.17
CA CYS A 150 -8.22 -6.40 -10.36
C CYS A 150 -8.18 -5.03 -11.02
N ARG A 151 -7.96 -4.96 -12.34
CA ARG A 151 -7.95 -3.69 -13.09
C ARG A 151 -9.29 -2.97 -13.07
N VAL A 152 -10.41 -3.70 -12.98
CA VAL A 152 -11.75 -3.11 -12.83
C VAL A 152 -12.24 -3.04 -11.39
N THR A 153 -11.40 -3.39 -10.42
CA THR A 153 -11.74 -3.40 -8.99
C THR A 153 -12.92 -4.31 -8.62
N ASP A 154 -13.18 -5.35 -9.42
CA ASP A 154 -14.19 -6.38 -9.11
C ASP A 154 -13.58 -7.45 -8.19
N THR A 155 -13.80 -7.28 -6.89
CA THR A 155 -13.22 -8.15 -5.86
C THR A 155 -13.86 -9.53 -5.84
N LEU A 156 -15.15 -9.66 -6.17
CA LEU A 156 -15.84 -10.94 -6.19
C LEU A 156 -15.34 -11.82 -7.34
N ALA A 157 -15.24 -11.25 -8.54
CA ALA A 157 -14.70 -11.96 -9.70
C ALA A 157 -13.22 -12.33 -9.48
N ALA A 158 -12.42 -11.41 -8.94
CA ALA A 158 -11.01 -11.69 -8.65
C ALA A 158 -10.85 -12.89 -7.69
N VAL A 159 -11.65 -12.95 -6.63
CA VAL A 159 -11.62 -14.05 -5.66
C VAL A 159 -12.11 -15.37 -6.28
N ASP A 160 -13.21 -15.35 -7.05
CA ASP A 160 -13.74 -16.54 -7.72
C ASP A 160 -12.73 -17.16 -8.70
N TYR A 161 -12.24 -16.36 -9.65
CA TYR A 161 -11.28 -16.84 -10.64
C TYR A 161 -9.97 -17.30 -10.00
N PHE A 162 -9.56 -16.65 -8.91
CA PHE A 162 -8.37 -17.08 -8.18
C PHE A 162 -8.59 -18.44 -7.50
N LYS A 163 -9.72 -18.65 -6.81
CA LYS A 163 -10.02 -19.97 -6.20
C LYS A 163 -9.99 -21.08 -7.25
N ARG A 164 -10.59 -20.84 -8.42
CA ARG A 164 -10.56 -21.75 -9.56
C ARG A 164 -9.14 -21.98 -10.09
N PHE A 165 -8.34 -20.92 -10.21
CA PHE A 165 -6.94 -20.98 -10.64
C PHE A 165 -6.14 -21.95 -9.77
N ILE A 166 -6.26 -21.88 -8.45
CA ILE A 166 -5.48 -22.76 -7.60
C ILE A 166 -6.01 -24.20 -7.58
N ILE A 167 -7.33 -24.42 -7.62
CA ILE A 167 -7.88 -25.78 -7.74
C ILE A 167 -7.32 -26.48 -9.00
N VAL A 168 -7.14 -25.73 -10.08
CA VAL A 168 -6.57 -26.24 -11.33
C VAL A 168 -5.05 -26.46 -11.20
N ALA A 169 -4.36 -25.53 -10.54
CA ALA A 169 -2.93 -25.62 -10.30
C ALA A 169 -2.53 -26.71 -9.29
N ASP A 170 -3.46 -27.21 -8.47
CA ASP A 170 -3.27 -28.26 -7.45
C ASP A 170 -3.01 -29.64 -8.08
N GLY A 171 -1.85 -29.76 -8.73
CA GLY A 171 -1.39 -30.92 -9.49
C GLY A 171 -0.25 -30.61 -10.49
N LYS A 172 0.09 -29.33 -10.72
CA LYS A 172 1.24 -28.90 -11.53
C LYS A 172 1.95 -27.71 -10.89
N SER A 173 3.26 -27.60 -11.08
CA SER A 173 3.99 -26.39 -10.72
C SER A 173 3.45 -25.21 -11.52
N ILE A 174 2.97 -24.17 -10.83
CA ILE A 174 2.60 -22.91 -11.48
C ILE A 174 3.86 -22.33 -12.11
N SER A 175 3.80 -21.95 -13.39
CA SER A 175 4.96 -21.31 -14.03
C SER A 175 5.36 -20.02 -13.30
N ASP A 176 6.66 -19.81 -13.12
CA ASP A 176 7.20 -18.64 -12.42
C ASP A 176 6.76 -17.32 -13.06
N SER A 177 6.58 -17.30 -14.39
CA SER A 177 6.10 -16.12 -15.13
C SER A 177 4.68 -15.72 -14.69
N ILE A 178 3.76 -16.68 -14.54
CA ILE A 178 2.39 -16.40 -14.11
C ILE A 178 2.37 -15.96 -12.65
N LEU A 179 3.17 -16.58 -11.78
CA LEU A 179 3.29 -16.14 -10.39
C LEU A 179 3.84 -14.72 -10.30
N GLN A 180 4.81 -14.35 -11.12
CA GLN A 180 5.37 -13.01 -11.15
C GLN A 180 4.33 -11.97 -11.59
N GLU A 181 3.54 -12.27 -12.63
CA GLU A 181 2.43 -11.40 -13.06
C GLU A 181 1.36 -11.27 -11.97
N LEU A 182 0.93 -12.36 -11.34
CA LEU A 182 -0.03 -12.31 -10.24
C LEU A 182 0.53 -11.52 -9.05
N ARG A 183 1.81 -11.70 -8.68
CA ARG A 183 2.45 -10.88 -7.64
C ARG A 183 2.38 -9.39 -7.94
N PHE A 184 2.54 -9.00 -9.20
CA PHE A 184 2.43 -7.61 -9.61
C PHE A 184 1.00 -7.07 -9.43
N PHE A 185 -0.02 -7.82 -9.84
CA PHE A 185 -1.41 -7.34 -9.83
C PHE A 185 -2.12 -7.43 -8.47
N ILE A 186 -1.90 -8.50 -7.71
CA ILE A 186 -2.58 -8.73 -6.43
C ILE A 186 -1.67 -8.54 -5.22
N GLY A 187 -0.37 -8.40 -5.41
CA GLY A 187 0.60 -8.24 -4.33
C GLY A 187 1.00 -9.56 -3.67
N HIS A 188 2.19 -9.55 -3.05
CA HIS A 188 2.76 -10.73 -2.39
C HIS A 188 1.85 -11.29 -1.29
N SER A 189 1.33 -10.43 -0.40
CA SER A 189 0.50 -10.87 0.73
C SER A 189 -0.77 -11.59 0.30
N ARG A 190 -1.46 -11.10 -0.74
CA ARG A 190 -2.69 -11.73 -1.24
C ARG A 190 -2.39 -13.04 -1.96
N LEU A 191 -1.35 -13.07 -2.79
CA LEU A 191 -0.93 -14.31 -3.43
C LEU A 191 -0.59 -15.38 -2.38
N ASN A 192 0.13 -15.00 -1.33
CA ASN A 192 0.45 -15.89 -0.21
C ASN A 192 -0.82 -16.38 0.51
N TRP A 193 -1.74 -15.47 0.85
CA TRP A 193 -3.01 -15.82 1.50
C TRP A 193 -3.74 -16.93 0.74
N ILE A 194 -3.90 -16.76 -0.57
CA ILE A 194 -4.75 -17.68 -1.32
C ILE A 194 -4.01 -18.98 -1.68
N THR A 195 -2.67 -18.95 -1.78
CA THR A 195 -1.85 -20.17 -1.84
C THR A 195 -2.09 -21.03 -0.60
N LEU A 196 -2.14 -20.40 0.58
CA LEU A 196 -2.45 -21.08 1.85
C LEU A 196 -3.88 -21.63 1.87
N GLU A 197 -4.87 -20.86 1.41
CA GLU A 197 -6.27 -21.34 1.31
C GLU A 197 -6.38 -22.63 0.51
N ALA A 198 -5.68 -22.71 -0.63
CA ALA A 198 -5.76 -23.89 -1.47
C ALA A 198 -4.99 -25.09 -0.89
N GLN A 199 -3.82 -24.86 -0.30
CA GLN A 199 -3.10 -25.91 0.43
C GLN A 199 -3.95 -26.49 1.57
N ILE A 200 -4.69 -25.64 2.29
CA ILE A 200 -5.60 -26.07 3.35
C ILE A 200 -6.83 -26.80 2.77
N LEU A 201 -7.33 -26.37 1.60
CA LEU A 201 -8.43 -27.05 0.94
C LEU A 201 -8.04 -28.48 0.52
N SER A 202 -6.83 -28.67 -0.01
CA SER A 202 -6.34 -29.98 -0.44
C SER A 202 -5.88 -30.86 0.73
N LYS A 203 -5.28 -30.24 1.75
CA LYS A 203 -4.84 -30.91 2.98
C LYS A 203 -5.32 -30.15 4.23
N PRO A 204 -6.56 -30.41 4.69
CA PRO A 204 -7.14 -29.69 5.82
C PRO A 204 -6.43 -29.92 7.16
N ASP A 205 -5.60 -30.94 7.33
CA ASP A 205 -4.86 -31.22 8.56
C ASP A 205 -3.40 -30.70 8.51
N ASP A 206 -3.03 -29.90 7.50
CA ASP A 206 -1.72 -29.25 7.42
C ASP A 206 -1.57 -28.15 8.48
N LEU A 207 -0.92 -28.50 9.60
CA LEU A 207 -0.72 -27.59 10.72
C LEU A 207 0.10 -26.34 10.34
N ASP A 208 1.13 -26.50 9.52
CA ASP A 208 2.01 -25.39 9.14
C ASP A 208 1.28 -24.40 8.23
N ALA A 209 0.51 -24.90 7.26
CA ALA A 209 -0.33 -24.07 6.41
C ALA A 209 -1.37 -23.30 7.22
N ARG A 210 -2.02 -23.95 8.21
CA ARG A 210 -2.98 -23.29 9.10
C ARG A 210 -2.36 -22.22 9.99
N ILE A 211 -1.16 -22.46 10.54
CA ILE A 211 -0.44 -21.45 11.32
C ILE A 211 -0.03 -20.27 10.41
N ALA A 212 0.44 -20.55 9.19
CA ALA A 212 0.77 -19.50 8.22
C ALA A 212 -0.48 -18.69 7.80
N GLN A 213 -1.64 -19.33 7.66
CA GLN A 213 -2.91 -18.66 7.42
C GLN A 213 -3.30 -17.77 8.61
N LEU A 214 -3.10 -18.21 9.86
CA LEU A 214 -3.30 -17.35 11.03
C LEU A 214 -2.38 -16.11 11.00
N ASN A 215 -1.11 -16.28 10.61
CA ASN A 215 -0.14 -15.17 10.49
C ASN A 215 -0.61 -14.11 9.50
N ALA A 216 -0.93 -14.58 8.29
CA ALA A 216 -1.33 -13.70 7.21
C ALA A 216 -2.64 -12.96 7.57
N GLY A 217 -3.53 -13.59 8.33
CA GLY A 217 -4.83 -13.01 8.69
C GLY A 217 -4.68 -11.86 9.68
N ILE A 218 -3.78 -12.04 10.66
CA ILE A 218 -3.45 -10.99 11.62
C ILE A 218 -2.72 -9.83 10.94
N LEU A 219 -1.77 -10.11 10.04
CA LEU A 219 -1.10 -9.06 9.26
C LEU A 219 -2.11 -8.29 8.39
N ALA A 220 -3.15 -8.95 7.88
CA ALA A 220 -4.23 -8.34 7.13
C ALA A 220 -5.28 -7.62 8.00
N GLY A 221 -5.20 -7.69 9.33
CA GLY A 221 -6.18 -7.09 10.24
C GLY A 221 -7.49 -7.86 10.42
N ASP A 222 -7.54 -9.12 9.99
CA ASP A 222 -8.66 -10.04 10.17
C ASP A 222 -8.58 -10.78 11.52
N SER A 223 -8.67 -10.03 12.62
CA SER A 223 -8.64 -10.62 13.97
C SER A 223 -9.85 -11.52 14.25
N SER A 224 -11.03 -11.15 13.76
CA SER A 224 -12.26 -11.92 13.98
C SER A 224 -12.21 -13.26 13.25
N GLY A 225 -11.80 -13.27 11.97
CA GLY A 225 -11.58 -14.51 11.25
C GLY A 225 -10.44 -15.34 11.84
N ALA A 226 -9.40 -14.72 12.41
CA ALA A 226 -8.33 -15.45 13.09
C ALA A 226 -8.82 -16.23 14.32
N VAL A 227 -9.78 -15.70 15.08
CA VAL A 227 -10.44 -16.44 16.19
C VAL A 227 -11.17 -17.67 15.65
N GLY A 228 -11.96 -17.50 14.59
CA GLY A 228 -12.65 -18.62 13.93
C GLY A 228 -11.69 -19.71 13.46
N ARG A 229 -10.59 -19.33 12.80
CA ARG A 229 -9.54 -20.25 12.33
C ARG A 229 -8.80 -20.95 13.47
N LEU A 230 -8.55 -20.28 14.60
CA LEU A 230 -7.97 -20.92 15.80
C LEU A 230 -8.92 -21.98 16.38
N SER A 231 -10.21 -21.67 16.45
CA SER A 231 -11.24 -22.61 16.92
C SER A 231 -11.39 -23.80 15.97
N GLU A 232 -11.30 -23.58 14.66
CA GLU A 232 -11.31 -24.64 13.65
C GLU A 232 -10.06 -25.53 13.73
N LEU A 233 -8.88 -24.93 13.86
CA LEU A 233 -7.61 -25.65 14.01
C LEU A 233 -7.68 -26.67 15.14
N GLN A 234 -8.22 -26.28 16.30
CA GLN A 234 -8.40 -27.18 17.44
C GLN A 234 -9.37 -28.35 17.17
N LYS A 235 -10.38 -28.14 16.32
CA LYS A 235 -11.36 -29.17 15.97
C LYS A 235 -10.76 -30.21 15.03
N ILE A 236 -9.97 -29.76 14.06
CA ILE A 236 -9.42 -30.62 13.00
C ILE A 236 -8.16 -31.34 13.48
N ILE A 237 -7.30 -30.65 14.22
CA ILE A 237 -6.03 -31.19 14.73
C ILE A 237 -6.08 -31.18 16.26
N PRO A 238 -6.46 -32.30 16.89
CA PRO A 238 -6.48 -32.40 18.35
C PRO A 238 -5.12 -32.01 18.95
N ASN A 239 -5.16 -31.22 20.02
CA ASN A 239 -4.00 -30.70 20.74
C ASN A 239 -3.12 -29.69 19.97
N ALA A 240 -3.51 -29.23 18.77
CA ALA A 240 -2.75 -28.21 18.05
C ALA A 240 -2.57 -26.92 18.89
N ILE A 241 -3.57 -26.55 19.70
CA ILE A 241 -3.50 -25.37 20.59
C ILE A 241 -2.81 -25.66 21.93
N ASP A 242 -2.27 -26.86 22.15
CA ASP A 242 -1.45 -27.22 23.32
C ASP A 242 -0.01 -26.70 23.17
N ASN A 243 0.14 -25.68 22.34
CA ASN A 243 1.40 -25.09 21.94
C ASN A 243 1.57 -23.74 22.64
N GLN A 244 2.65 -23.61 23.40
CA GLN A 244 2.96 -22.37 24.11
C GLN A 244 3.22 -21.19 23.16
N ASP A 245 3.80 -21.42 22.00
CA ASP A 245 4.01 -20.38 20.99
C ASP A 245 2.67 -19.83 20.47
N LEU A 246 1.72 -20.71 20.14
CA LEU A 246 0.39 -20.27 19.70
C LEU A 246 -0.34 -19.50 20.82
N ALA A 247 -0.28 -19.99 22.05
CA ALA A 247 -0.88 -19.30 23.19
C ALA A 247 -0.25 -17.91 23.43
N LYS A 248 1.07 -17.78 23.28
CA LYS A 248 1.79 -16.50 23.36
C LYS A 248 1.36 -15.54 22.26
N ARG A 249 1.23 -16.04 21.03
CA ARG A 249 1.05 -15.21 19.85
C ARG A 249 -0.39 -14.80 19.58
N TYR A 250 -1.33 -15.65 19.96
CA TYR A 250 -2.74 -15.50 19.65
C TYR A 250 -3.63 -15.40 20.88
N GLY A 251 -3.09 -15.59 22.09
CA GLY A 251 -3.87 -15.52 23.33
C GLY A 251 -4.74 -14.28 23.43
N THR A 252 -4.18 -13.11 23.07
CA THR A 252 -4.89 -11.84 23.19
C THR A 252 -6.09 -11.73 22.24
N LEU A 253 -6.13 -12.49 21.14
CA LEU A 253 -7.31 -12.53 20.25
C LEU A 253 -8.55 -13.08 20.96
N VAL A 254 -8.37 -14.01 21.89
CA VAL A 254 -9.45 -14.68 22.63
C VAL A 254 -9.62 -14.14 24.04
N GLY A 255 -9.03 -12.97 24.34
CA GLY A 255 -9.09 -12.37 25.68
C GLY A 255 -8.26 -13.10 26.73
N TYR A 256 -7.25 -13.87 26.32
CA TYR A 256 -6.22 -14.42 27.19
C TYR A 256 -4.96 -13.54 27.12
N ASP A 257 -4.46 -13.03 28.25
CA ASP A 257 -3.25 -12.20 28.27
C ASP A 257 -2.02 -13.01 28.67
N PRO A 258 -1.11 -13.35 27.72
CA PRO A 258 0.09 -14.10 28.03
C PRO A 258 1.26 -13.23 28.53
N PHE A 259 1.15 -11.91 28.64
CA PHE A 259 2.32 -11.02 28.86
C PHE A 259 2.35 -10.30 30.22
N LYS A 260 1.51 -10.67 31.19
CA LYS A 260 1.38 -9.97 32.49
C LYS A 260 1.21 -8.45 32.29
N THR A 261 0.16 -8.03 31.60
CA THR A 261 -0.11 -6.60 31.38
C THR A 261 -0.50 -5.91 32.68
N LYS A 262 0.08 -4.74 32.95
CA LYS A 262 -0.34 -3.85 34.05
C LYS A 262 -0.72 -2.48 33.51
N GLU A 263 -1.87 -1.95 33.94
CA GLU A 263 -2.22 -0.55 33.73
C GLU A 263 -1.37 0.35 34.63
N ILE A 264 -0.72 1.36 34.04
CA ILE A 264 0.24 2.22 34.74
C ILE A 264 -0.36 3.59 35.02
N ALA A 265 -1.07 4.17 34.05
CA ALA A 265 -1.67 5.48 34.16
C ALA A 265 -2.86 5.64 33.20
N ARG A 266 -3.79 6.55 33.54
CA ARG A 266 -4.78 7.06 32.59
C ARG A 266 -4.10 8.07 31.68
N GLY A 267 -4.06 7.78 30.38
CA GLY A 267 -3.25 8.52 29.41
C GLY A 267 -2.84 7.64 28.24
N TRP A 268 -1.97 8.15 27.37
CA TRP A 268 -1.40 7.42 26.23
C TRP A 268 0.03 7.89 25.92
N ASP A 269 0.68 7.23 24.97
CA ASP A 269 2.04 7.53 24.48
C ASP A 269 3.09 7.67 25.59
N GLY A 270 3.41 6.55 26.23
CA GLY A 270 4.38 6.50 27.33
C GLY A 270 5.82 6.27 26.89
N SER A 271 6.78 6.82 27.62
CA SER A 271 8.21 6.58 27.47
C SER A 271 8.93 6.56 28.80
N GLU A 272 9.79 5.56 28.99
CA GLU A 272 10.61 5.40 30.18
C GLU A 272 11.91 6.20 30.07
N SER A 273 12.40 6.72 31.19
CA SER A 273 13.69 7.41 31.26
C SER A 273 14.85 6.43 31.07
N PRO A 274 16.02 6.89 30.60
CA PRO A 274 17.17 6.00 30.35
C PRO A 274 17.65 5.23 31.59
N ASP A 275 17.44 5.79 32.78
CA ASP A 275 17.75 5.16 34.06
C ASP A 275 16.66 4.19 34.57
N GLY A 276 15.52 4.08 33.85
CA GLY A 276 14.39 3.22 34.19
C GLY A 276 13.53 3.72 35.35
N LYS A 277 13.81 4.89 35.93
CA LYS A 277 13.18 5.34 37.19
C LYS A 277 11.90 6.14 36.98
N LYS A 278 11.73 6.76 35.81
CA LYS A 278 10.62 7.67 35.52
C LYS A 278 9.94 7.30 34.22
N LEU A 279 8.68 7.65 34.12
CA LEU A 279 7.86 7.52 32.92
C LEU A 279 7.29 8.88 32.57
N VAL A 280 7.28 9.24 31.29
CA VAL A 280 6.52 10.37 30.75
C VAL A 280 5.40 9.85 29.86
N PHE A 281 4.28 10.56 29.81
CA PHE A 281 3.11 10.16 29.02
C PHE A 281 2.20 11.36 28.77
N ILE A 282 1.28 11.20 27.82
CA ILE A 282 0.26 12.18 27.49
C ILE A 282 -1.00 11.93 28.31
N LYS A 283 -1.60 13.00 28.82
CA LYS A 283 -2.88 12.98 29.52
C LYS A 283 -3.81 14.04 28.94
N ASP A 284 -5.07 13.66 28.75
CA ASP A 284 -6.15 14.59 28.49
C ASP A 284 -6.85 14.91 29.81
N MET A 285 -6.91 16.19 30.15
CA MET A 285 -7.62 16.72 31.30
C MET A 285 -8.82 17.59 30.86
N GLY A 286 -9.15 17.55 29.57
CA GLY A 286 -10.28 18.25 28.99
C GLY A 286 -11.63 17.65 29.34
N GLU A 287 -12.68 18.36 28.94
CA GLU A 287 -14.09 17.94 29.03
C GLU A 287 -14.57 17.46 27.64
N GLU A 288 -15.82 16.99 27.55
CA GLU A 288 -16.34 16.27 26.37
C GLU A 288 -16.16 17.04 25.05
N ASP A 289 -16.26 18.37 25.07
CA ASP A 289 -16.16 19.24 23.89
C ASP A 289 -14.79 19.93 23.73
N TYR A 290 -13.85 19.71 24.65
CA TYR A 290 -12.57 20.43 24.66
C TYR A 290 -11.42 19.55 25.15
N THR A 291 -10.41 19.34 24.30
CA THR A 291 -9.18 18.64 24.68
C THR A 291 -8.23 19.58 25.44
N ASP A 292 -7.74 19.13 26.60
CA ASP A 292 -6.71 19.85 27.36
C ASP A 292 -5.52 18.92 27.60
N MET A 293 -4.58 18.93 26.66
CA MET A 293 -3.47 17.97 26.62
C MET A 293 -2.27 18.40 27.46
N TYR A 294 -1.68 17.43 28.16
CA TYR A 294 -0.50 17.61 29.00
C TYR A 294 0.53 16.52 28.74
N ILE A 295 1.81 16.86 28.94
CA ILE A 295 2.84 15.86 29.23
C ILE A 295 2.96 15.74 30.74
N TYR A 296 2.75 14.53 31.25
CA TYR A 296 2.91 14.15 32.65
C TYR A 296 4.16 13.29 32.86
N GLN A 297 4.61 13.24 34.10
CA GLN A 297 5.67 12.38 34.57
C GLN A 297 5.26 11.66 35.86
N MET A 298 5.74 10.43 36.05
CA MET A 298 5.60 9.66 37.30
C MET A 298 6.80 8.73 37.52
N PRO A 299 6.98 8.13 38.71
CA PRO A 299 7.93 7.03 38.92
C PRO A 299 7.50 5.77 38.14
N SER A 300 8.44 5.06 37.50
CA SER A 300 8.15 3.83 36.74
C SER A 300 7.62 2.67 37.61
N ALA A 301 7.89 2.72 38.92
CA ALA A 301 7.35 1.77 39.90
C ALA A 301 5.86 2.01 40.23
N GLY A 302 5.29 3.15 39.80
CA GLY A 302 4.01 3.65 40.27
C GLY A 302 4.18 4.76 41.32
N GLY A 303 3.12 5.54 41.53
CA GLY A 303 3.11 6.65 42.48
C GLY A 303 2.46 7.91 41.90
N SER A 304 2.64 9.04 42.57
CA SER A 304 2.01 10.31 42.19
C SER A 304 2.50 10.84 40.84
N GLU A 305 1.54 11.21 39.99
CA GLU A 305 1.76 11.86 38.70
C GLU A 305 1.97 13.36 38.88
N LYS A 306 2.84 13.97 38.07
CA LYS A 306 3.10 15.42 38.06
C LYS A 306 3.09 15.96 36.63
N PRO A 307 2.45 17.11 36.36
CA PRO A 307 2.52 17.73 35.04
C PRO A 307 3.94 18.25 34.78
N ILE A 308 4.34 18.24 33.51
CA ILE A 308 5.56 18.90 33.00
C ILE A 308 5.18 20.10 32.14
N LEU A 309 4.25 19.89 31.21
CA LEU A 309 3.86 20.87 30.20
C LEU A 309 2.37 20.76 29.91
N LYS A 310 1.71 21.92 29.75
CA LYS A 310 0.33 22.07 29.27
C LYS A 310 0.33 22.62 27.84
N ALA A 311 -0.35 21.97 26.91
CA ALA A 311 -0.32 22.33 25.48
C ALA A 311 -0.76 23.79 25.24
N ALA A 312 -1.91 24.17 25.79
CA ALA A 312 -2.51 25.50 25.58
C ALA A 312 -1.61 26.65 26.06
N GLN A 313 -0.84 26.45 27.15
CA GLN A 313 0.11 27.44 27.65
C GLN A 313 1.29 27.66 26.69
N GLN A 314 1.54 26.72 25.78
CA GLN A 314 2.62 26.78 24.80
C GLN A 314 2.10 27.10 23.39
N ASN A 315 0.85 27.56 23.27
CA ASN A 315 0.17 27.80 21.99
C ASN A 315 0.19 26.55 21.09
N LEU A 316 -0.04 25.38 21.69
CA LEU A 316 -0.21 24.09 21.04
C LEU A 316 -1.59 23.54 21.40
N ASN A 317 -2.19 22.77 20.49
CA ASN A 317 -3.44 22.06 20.74
C ASN A 317 -3.20 20.54 20.89
N ILE A 318 -2.14 20.01 20.25
CA ILE A 318 -1.81 18.59 20.26
C ILE A 318 -0.41 18.36 20.80
N LEU A 319 -0.25 17.31 21.61
CA LEU A 319 1.01 16.73 22.04
C LEU A 319 1.02 15.23 21.72
N ALA A 320 2.12 14.72 21.18
CA ALA A 320 2.24 13.30 20.84
C ALA A 320 3.65 12.78 21.11
N TRP A 321 3.71 11.48 21.43
CA TRP A 321 4.94 10.68 21.50
C TRP A 321 6.09 11.33 22.29
N PRO A 322 5.89 11.66 23.58
CA PRO A 322 6.96 12.16 24.42
C PRO A 322 8.03 11.08 24.62
N ARG A 323 9.30 11.45 24.48
CA ARG A 323 10.47 10.55 24.60
C ARG A 323 11.58 11.25 25.36
N PHE A 324 12.20 10.55 26.31
CA PHE A 324 13.43 11.06 26.92
C PHE A 324 14.59 11.04 25.93
N SER A 325 15.49 12.01 26.04
CA SER A 325 16.83 11.90 25.47
C SER A 325 17.63 10.79 26.15
N PRO A 326 18.62 10.18 25.48
CA PRO A 326 19.47 9.15 26.09
C PRO A 326 20.22 9.60 27.34
N ASP A 327 20.52 10.90 27.46
CA ASP A 327 21.13 11.49 28.64
C ASP A 327 20.13 11.91 29.74
N GLY A 328 18.83 11.76 29.49
CA GLY A 328 17.74 12.09 30.41
C GLY A 328 17.53 13.60 30.65
N LYS A 329 18.29 14.48 30.00
CA LYS A 329 18.21 15.94 30.22
C LYS A 329 17.02 16.59 29.54
N TRP A 330 16.45 15.95 28.53
CA TRP A 330 15.37 16.50 27.71
C TRP A 330 14.25 15.49 27.52
N ILE A 331 13.04 16.02 27.29
CA ILE A 331 11.90 15.30 26.74
C ILE A 331 11.64 15.88 25.36
N TYR A 332 11.75 15.05 24.33
CA TYR A 332 11.36 15.35 22.97
C TYR A 332 9.89 14.96 22.77
N PHE A 333 9.14 15.75 22.01
CA PHE A 333 7.75 15.44 21.69
C PHE A 333 7.33 16.09 20.38
N TYR A 334 6.31 15.53 19.76
CA TYR A 334 5.69 16.11 18.58
C TYR A 334 4.53 17.03 19.00
N GLY A 335 4.49 18.22 18.44
CA GLY A 335 3.49 19.24 18.78
C GLY A 335 2.87 19.88 17.55
N SER A 336 1.58 20.20 17.64
CA SER A 336 0.85 20.88 16.56
C SER A 336 -0.18 21.87 17.10
N LYS A 337 -0.48 22.88 16.26
CA LYS A 337 -1.58 23.83 16.45
C LYS A 337 -2.87 23.36 15.80
N ASP A 338 -2.85 22.27 15.05
CA ASP A 338 -4.06 21.68 14.49
C ASP A 338 -4.99 21.25 15.63
N LYS A 339 -6.30 21.45 15.47
CA LYS A 339 -7.31 21.02 16.46
C LYS A 339 -8.06 19.76 16.01
N SER A 340 -7.88 19.34 14.76
CA SER A 340 -8.63 18.26 14.12
C SER A 340 -7.99 16.87 14.23
N TRP A 341 -6.82 16.77 14.86
CA TRP A 341 -6.10 15.51 14.97
C TRP A 341 -6.60 14.65 16.13
N GLU A 342 -6.62 13.34 15.90
CA GLU A 342 -6.91 12.32 16.91
C GLU A 342 -5.65 11.50 17.27
N PRO A 343 -5.49 11.10 18.54
CA PRO A 343 -4.39 10.22 18.94
C PRO A 343 -4.22 8.98 18.07
N GLY A 344 -2.99 8.74 17.61
CA GLY A 344 -2.63 7.63 16.73
C GLY A 344 -2.73 7.96 15.23
N ARG A 345 -3.30 9.10 14.82
CA ARG A 345 -3.36 9.46 13.40
C ARG A 345 -2.07 10.12 12.90
N VAL A 346 -1.87 10.13 11.58
CA VAL A 346 -0.82 10.94 10.96
C VAL A 346 -1.28 12.41 10.97
N GLY A 347 -0.43 13.31 11.41
CA GLY A 347 -0.72 14.75 11.50
C GLY A 347 0.47 15.61 11.09
N ARG A 348 0.26 16.91 10.93
CA ARG A 348 1.33 17.89 10.68
C ARG A 348 1.95 18.31 12.00
N PHE A 349 3.12 17.77 12.31
CA PHE A 349 3.81 17.98 13.58
C PHE A 349 5.14 18.68 13.42
N ASN A 350 5.46 19.49 14.42
CA ASN A 350 6.81 19.99 14.65
C ASN A 350 7.44 19.18 15.78
N LEU A 351 8.74 18.96 15.73
CA LEU A 351 9.47 18.39 16.86
C LEU A 351 9.84 19.51 17.85
N PHE A 352 9.62 19.24 19.14
CA PHE A 352 10.00 20.10 20.24
C PHE A 352 10.88 19.32 21.23
N ARG A 353 11.63 20.05 22.07
CA ARG A 353 12.21 19.51 23.29
C ARG A 353 11.92 20.39 24.50
N VAL A 354 11.81 19.81 25.67
CA VAL A 354 11.56 20.52 26.94
C VAL A 354 12.34 19.88 28.08
N LYS A 355 12.75 20.67 29.08
CA LYS A 355 13.39 20.10 30.29
C LYS A 355 12.35 19.27 31.07
N PRO A 356 12.75 18.15 31.71
CA PRO A 356 11.88 17.31 32.53
C PRO A 356 11.59 17.96 33.90
N LYS A 357 11.10 19.20 33.88
CA LYS A 357 10.75 20.00 35.05
C LYS A 357 9.45 20.75 34.78
N TYR A 358 8.58 20.81 35.78
CA TYR A 358 7.30 21.51 35.70
C TYR A 358 7.44 22.93 35.17
N ASN A 359 6.55 23.28 34.24
CA ASN A 359 6.41 24.61 33.64
C ASN A 359 7.66 25.09 32.87
N SER A 360 8.47 24.17 32.38
CA SER A 360 9.58 24.50 31.48
C SER A 360 9.05 24.87 30.10
N SER A 361 9.57 25.95 29.50
CA SER A 361 9.23 26.33 28.13
C SER A 361 9.86 25.36 27.13
N PRO A 362 9.09 24.83 26.15
CA PRO A 362 9.61 23.98 25.10
C PRO A 362 10.35 24.79 24.03
N GLN A 363 11.38 24.20 23.45
CA GLN A 363 12.09 24.71 22.28
C GLN A 363 11.59 23.98 21.03
N LYS A 364 11.10 24.72 20.03
CA LYS A 364 10.79 24.19 18.69
C LYS A 364 12.09 23.87 17.94
N LEU A 365 12.15 22.71 17.28
CA LEU A 365 13.35 22.22 16.58
C LEU A 365 13.17 22.07 15.07
N THR A 366 11.95 21.86 14.58
CA THR A 366 11.67 21.65 13.15
C THR A 366 10.39 22.36 12.73
N ASP A 367 10.18 22.53 11.42
CA ASP A 367 8.91 22.94 10.84
C ASP A 367 8.02 21.74 10.42
N SER A 368 6.74 21.99 10.12
CA SER A 368 5.59 21.05 10.23
C SER A 368 5.49 19.90 9.19
N ASP A 369 6.58 19.44 8.61
CA ASP A 369 6.58 18.49 7.47
C ASP A 369 7.22 17.14 7.79
N LEU A 370 7.28 16.76 9.07
CA LEU A 370 7.87 15.48 9.46
C LEU A 370 6.98 14.30 9.08
N ILE A 371 7.62 13.21 8.62
CA ILE A 371 7.05 11.88 8.80
C ILE A 371 7.26 11.51 10.25
N ILE A 372 6.21 10.99 10.85
CA ILE A 372 6.21 10.52 12.23
C ILE A 372 7.13 9.31 12.32
N THR A 373 8.29 9.50 12.94
CA THR A 373 9.31 8.47 13.18
C THR A 373 9.81 8.55 14.61
N ASP A 374 10.20 7.43 15.21
CA ASP A 374 10.94 7.48 16.47
C ASP A 374 12.30 8.15 16.22
N PRO A 375 12.62 9.30 16.84
CA PRO A 375 13.88 9.98 16.58
C PRO A 375 15.05 9.07 16.93
N PHE A 376 15.99 8.91 16.00
CA PHE A 376 17.24 8.25 16.31
C PHE A 376 18.20 9.25 16.93
N PHE A 377 18.64 8.99 18.16
CA PHE A 377 19.61 9.82 18.86
C PHE A 377 21.02 9.33 18.56
N ASP A 378 21.80 10.17 17.90
CA ASP A 378 23.22 9.90 17.67
C ASP A 378 24.04 10.24 18.93
N LYS A 379 25.26 9.70 19.01
CA LYS A 379 26.16 9.83 20.17
C LYS A 379 26.55 11.28 20.44
N ASP A 380 26.58 12.12 19.42
CA ASP A 380 26.88 13.55 19.51
C ASP A 380 25.69 14.41 19.99
N GLY A 381 24.52 13.78 20.24
CA GLY A 381 23.29 14.46 20.64
C GLY A 381 22.47 15.01 19.46
N SER A 382 22.91 14.79 18.22
CA SER A 382 22.10 15.04 17.03
C SER A 382 21.02 13.98 16.87
N LEU A 383 20.00 14.30 16.06
CA LEU A 383 18.87 13.42 15.78
C LEU A 383 18.77 13.14 14.29
N LEU A 384 18.46 11.90 13.91
CA LEU A 384 17.94 11.61 12.59
C LEU A 384 16.41 11.57 12.62
N LEU A 385 15.80 12.21 11.63
CA LEU A 385 14.35 12.23 11.39
C LEU A 385 14.08 12.03 9.89
N VAL A 386 12.81 11.79 9.56
CA VAL A 386 12.35 11.77 8.17
C VAL A 386 11.37 12.91 7.97
N ARG A 387 11.56 13.70 6.91
CA ARG A 387 10.60 14.73 6.49
C ARG A 387 10.04 14.45 5.11
N ARG A 388 8.83 14.91 4.86
CA ARG A 388 8.24 14.96 3.53
C ARG A 388 8.97 15.99 2.69
N ASP A 389 9.25 15.62 1.46
CA ASP A 389 9.78 16.55 0.46
C ASP A 389 8.60 17.28 -0.19
N VAL A 390 8.23 18.43 0.42
CA VAL A 390 7.06 19.23 0.02
C VAL A 390 7.22 19.83 -1.39
N GLY A 391 8.44 19.85 -1.94
CA GLY A 391 8.70 20.28 -3.32
C GLY A 391 8.46 19.20 -4.38
N SER A 392 8.10 17.98 -3.99
CA SER A 392 8.00 16.83 -4.91
C SER A 392 6.56 16.42 -5.21
N VAL A 393 6.24 16.33 -6.51
CA VAL A 393 4.99 15.73 -7.01
C VAL A 393 4.89 14.22 -6.77
N ARG A 394 5.96 13.56 -6.28
CA ARG A 394 6.02 12.09 -6.09
C ARG A 394 5.85 11.64 -4.64
N SER A 395 5.51 12.54 -3.72
CA SER A 395 5.41 12.23 -2.28
C SER A 395 6.71 11.62 -1.70
N SER A 396 7.87 12.04 -2.21
CA SER A 396 9.18 11.59 -1.74
C SER A 396 9.50 12.10 -0.34
N VAL A 397 10.57 11.56 0.25
CA VAL A 397 11.00 11.91 1.60
C VAL A 397 12.49 12.16 1.68
N GLU A 398 12.90 12.91 2.69
CA GLU A 398 14.30 13.19 3.00
C GLU A 398 14.62 12.73 4.42
N ILE A 399 15.77 12.10 4.58
CA ILE A 399 16.38 11.89 5.89
C ILE A 399 17.11 13.18 6.24
N ILE A 400 16.82 13.71 7.42
CA ILE A 400 17.43 14.94 7.93
C ILE A 400 18.15 14.66 9.24
N ARG A 401 19.23 15.42 9.46
CA ARG A 401 19.93 15.50 10.75
C ARG A 401 19.58 16.81 11.42
N VAL A 402 19.08 16.74 12.64
CA VAL A 402 18.79 17.90 13.48
C VAL A 402 19.87 17.97 14.55
N LYS A 403 20.54 19.12 14.68
CA LYS A 403 21.49 19.43 15.75
C LYS A 403 20.83 20.43 16.71
N PRO A 404 20.21 19.96 17.80
CA PRO A 404 19.31 20.81 18.60
C PRO A 404 19.99 21.99 19.28
N ASP A 405 21.25 21.81 19.70
CA ASP A 405 22.03 22.85 20.39
C ASP A 405 22.60 23.90 19.42
N GLU A 406 22.96 23.49 18.20
CA GLU A 406 23.36 24.38 17.11
C GLU A 406 22.17 25.04 16.38
N ARG A 407 20.93 24.59 16.67
CA ARG A 407 19.71 24.96 15.93
C ARG A 407 19.83 24.78 14.42
N LYS A 408 20.53 23.71 14.01
CA LYS A 408 20.83 23.42 12.61
C LYS A 408 20.08 22.19 12.13
N ILE A 409 19.58 22.23 10.90
CA ILE A 409 18.99 21.08 10.19
C ILE A 409 19.76 20.88 8.89
N GLU A 410 20.22 19.66 8.65
CA GLU A 410 20.97 19.26 7.47
C GLU A 410 20.22 18.14 6.74
N ALA A 411 20.12 18.23 5.41
CA ALA A 411 19.65 17.11 4.60
C ALA A 411 20.77 16.06 4.50
N VAL A 412 20.42 14.79 4.69
CA VAL A 412 21.38 13.68 4.64
C VAL A 412 21.25 12.93 3.31
N SER A 413 20.04 12.47 2.99
CA SER A 413 19.75 11.81 1.71
C SER A 413 18.25 11.84 1.38
N ARG A 414 17.91 11.59 0.12
CA ARG A 414 16.53 11.57 -0.40
C ARG A 414 16.11 10.17 -0.80
N ILE A 415 14.86 9.80 -0.52
CA ILE A 415 14.20 8.57 -0.98
C ILE A 415 13.09 8.98 -1.96
N GLY A 416 13.22 8.58 -3.23
CA GLY A 416 12.29 8.93 -4.31
C GLY A 416 10.99 8.12 -4.35
N GLU A 417 10.58 7.56 -3.21
CA GLU A 417 9.45 6.65 -3.05
C GLU A 417 8.44 7.24 -2.05
N PRO A 418 7.14 6.96 -2.20
CA PRO A 418 6.14 7.33 -1.21
C PRO A 418 6.31 6.47 0.06
N VAL A 419 6.80 7.09 1.13
CA VAL A 419 6.97 6.43 2.43
C VAL A 419 5.79 6.74 3.34
N SER A 420 5.12 5.70 3.83
CA SER A 420 3.97 5.84 4.74
C SER A 420 4.38 5.85 6.21
N SER A 421 5.45 5.14 6.57
CA SER A 421 6.00 5.06 7.92
C SER A 421 7.46 4.63 7.86
N ALA A 422 8.27 5.05 8.84
CA ALA A 422 9.67 4.66 8.90
C ALA A 422 10.20 4.60 10.34
N THR A 423 11.28 3.86 10.52
CA THR A 423 12.08 3.79 11.74
C THR A 423 13.54 3.57 11.38
N PHE A 424 14.46 4.18 12.12
CA PHE A 424 15.88 3.89 11.97
C PHE A 424 16.19 2.55 12.65
N ASN A 425 17.17 1.82 12.15
CA ASN A 425 17.67 0.65 12.87
C ASN A 425 18.39 1.06 14.16
N HIS A 426 18.69 0.06 15.00
CA HIS A 426 19.28 0.28 16.33
C HIS A 426 20.67 0.95 16.31
N THR A 427 21.38 0.93 15.17
CA THR A 427 22.68 1.59 14.98
C THR A 427 22.58 2.96 14.31
N GLY A 428 21.45 3.29 13.69
CA GLY A 428 21.24 4.53 12.94
C GLY A 428 21.90 4.57 11.57
N ASP A 429 22.46 3.46 11.08
CA ASP A 429 23.10 3.41 9.76
C ASP A 429 22.11 3.19 8.60
N SER A 430 20.89 2.72 8.91
CA SER A 430 19.88 2.34 7.94
C SER A 430 18.48 2.77 8.38
N LEU A 431 17.66 3.14 7.40
CA LEU A 431 16.23 3.40 7.56
C LEU A 431 15.45 2.17 7.10
N ILE A 432 14.54 1.68 7.96
CA ILE A 432 13.51 0.70 7.63
C ILE A 432 12.21 1.48 7.40
N PHE A 433 11.55 1.29 6.26
CA PHE A 433 10.40 2.07 5.88
C PHE A 433 9.35 1.25 5.14
N ALA A 434 8.08 1.60 5.35
CA ALA A 434 6.94 0.98 4.69
C ALA A 434 6.48 1.81 3.48
N THR A 435 6.09 1.11 2.42
CA THR A 435 5.34 1.63 1.29
C THR A 435 4.08 0.78 1.09
N ASP A 436 3.30 1.07 0.05
CA ASP A 436 2.20 0.22 -0.39
C ASP A 436 2.65 -1.17 -0.88
N ARG A 437 3.90 -1.29 -1.33
CA ARG A 437 4.49 -2.52 -1.90
C ARG A 437 5.17 -3.42 -0.89
N GLY A 438 5.46 -2.94 0.32
CA GLY A 438 6.12 -3.75 1.35
C GLY A 438 6.91 -2.93 2.36
N ILE A 439 7.74 -3.63 3.15
CA ILE A 439 8.71 -3.01 4.05
C ILE A 439 10.11 -3.14 3.42
N PHE A 440 10.78 -2.01 3.32
CA PHE A 440 12.09 -1.89 2.69
C PHE A 440 13.11 -1.34 3.68
N ARG A 441 14.38 -1.53 3.34
CA ARG A 441 15.51 -0.95 4.06
C ARG A 441 16.50 -0.33 3.10
N ARG A 442 17.23 0.67 3.59
CA ARG A 442 18.29 1.36 2.86
C ARG A 442 19.24 2.03 3.85
N SER A 443 20.51 2.21 3.47
CA SER A 443 21.42 3.05 4.26
C SER A 443 20.93 4.49 4.34
N VAL A 444 21.15 5.12 5.50
CA VAL A 444 20.85 6.53 5.78
C VAL A 444 21.56 7.48 4.80
N ASN A 445 22.78 7.13 4.37
CA ASN A 445 23.57 7.96 3.46
C ASN A 445 23.19 7.78 1.98
N GLY A 446 22.25 6.89 1.66
CA GLY A 446 21.79 6.64 0.31
C GLY A 446 22.11 5.22 -0.19
N GLY A 447 22.17 5.05 -1.51
CA GLY A 447 22.40 3.73 -2.14
C GLY A 447 21.13 2.95 -2.44
N ASN A 448 21.28 1.64 -2.64
CA ASN A 448 20.21 0.75 -3.10
C ASN A 448 19.19 0.44 -2.01
N ILE A 449 17.92 0.36 -2.41
CA ILE A 449 16.81 -0.11 -1.58
C ILE A 449 16.72 -1.62 -1.70
N SER A 450 16.62 -2.32 -0.57
CA SER A 450 16.37 -3.77 -0.52
C SER A 450 15.12 -4.06 0.28
N VAL A 451 14.52 -5.24 0.05
CA VAL A 451 13.36 -5.70 0.83
C VAL A 451 13.83 -6.05 2.25
N ASP A 452 13.10 -5.56 3.25
CA ASP A 452 13.26 -5.99 4.65
C ASP A 452 12.25 -7.09 4.96
N LEU A 453 10.96 -6.83 4.76
CA LEU A 453 9.88 -7.81 4.89
C LEU A 453 8.89 -7.66 3.73
N PRO A 454 8.38 -8.77 3.14
CA PRO A 454 7.49 -8.72 1.98
C PRO A 454 6.03 -8.39 2.34
N TRP A 455 5.77 -7.94 3.57
CA TRP A 455 4.43 -7.67 4.08
C TRP A 455 3.96 -6.26 3.74
N THR A 456 2.72 -6.18 3.31
CA THR A 456 2.02 -4.95 2.91
C THR A 456 0.96 -4.57 3.94
N ASN A 457 0.35 -3.39 3.82
CA ASN A 457 -0.72 -2.90 4.70
C ASN A 457 -0.34 -2.84 6.19
N VAL A 458 0.94 -2.59 6.44
CA VAL A 458 1.51 -2.41 7.78
C VAL A 458 2.14 -1.03 7.90
N SER A 459 2.10 -0.46 9.09
CA SER A 459 2.49 0.92 9.35
C SER A 459 3.01 1.11 10.78
N PHE A 460 3.44 2.35 11.11
CA PHE A 460 3.96 2.74 12.41
C PHE A 460 5.09 1.82 12.90
N LEU A 461 6.10 1.67 12.05
CA LEU A 461 7.27 0.84 12.35
C LEU A 461 8.03 1.42 13.55
N GLN A 462 8.41 0.57 14.49
CA GLN A 462 9.31 0.92 15.59
C GLN A 462 10.18 -0.28 15.93
N ILE A 463 11.49 -0.06 16.06
CA ILE A 463 12.44 -1.11 16.39
C ILE A 463 12.79 -1.08 17.88
N SER A 464 13.01 -2.24 18.49
CA SER A 464 13.55 -2.32 19.84
C SER A 464 15.01 -1.84 19.90
N PRO A 465 15.51 -1.38 21.07
CA PRO A 465 16.88 -0.90 21.22
C PRO A 465 17.96 -1.92 20.87
N ASP A 466 17.68 -3.21 20.98
CA ASP A 466 18.58 -4.30 20.60
C ASP A 466 18.46 -4.72 19.12
N GLY A 467 17.54 -4.10 18.37
CA GLY A 467 17.31 -4.38 16.95
C GLY A 467 16.51 -5.66 16.65
N LYS A 468 16.13 -6.45 17.66
CA LYS A 468 15.54 -7.78 17.49
C LYS A 468 14.04 -7.78 17.24
N LEU A 469 13.31 -6.84 17.82
CA LEU A 469 11.86 -6.74 17.68
C LEU A 469 11.49 -5.60 16.76
N LEU A 470 10.63 -5.88 15.79
CA LEU A 470 9.95 -4.87 14.99
C LEU A 470 8.49 -4.82 15.41
N LYS A 471 8.08 -3.66 15.91
CA LYS A 471 6.68 -3.33 16.11
C LYS A 471 6.10 -2.79 14.82
N LEU A 472 4.89 -3.22 14.51
CA LEU A 472 4.09 -2.73 13.40
C LEU A 472 2.60 -2.69 13.78
N CYS A 473 1.82 -1.93 12.99
CA CYS A 473 0.37 -1.91 13.05
C CYS A 473 -0.20 -2.36 11.72
N ASN A 474 -1.19 -3.26 11.74
CA ASN A 474 -1.95 -3.63 10.54
C ASN A 474 -2.98 -2.55 10.17
N SER A 475 -3.70 -2.78 9.08
CA SER A 475 -4.76 -1.87 8.57
C SER A 475 -5.97 -1.70 9.50
N SER A 476 -6.10 -2.54 10.53
CA SER A 476 -7.17 -2.47 11.53
C SER A 476 -6.71 -1.81 12.84
N ASP A 477 -5.61 -1.06 12.81
CA ASP A 477 -5.02 -0.36 13.96
C ASP A 477 -4.64 -1.30 15.12
N GLN A 478 -4.24 -2.54 14.81
CA GLN A 478 -3.87 -3.54 15.82
C GLN A 478 -2.36 -3.69 15.92
N LEU A 479 -1.89 -3.91 17.14
CA LEU A 479 -0.47 -4.00 17.47
C LEU A 479 0.07 -5.41 17.20
N ILE A 480 1.14 -5.48 16.42
CA ILE A 480 1.86 -6.71 16.12
C ILE A 480 3.34 -6.50 16.44
N ILE A 481 3.93 -7.50 17.09
CA ILE A 481 5.39 -7.59 17.31
C ILE A 481 5.94 -8.74 16.49
N VAL A 482 7.08 -8.51 15.86
CA VAL A 482 7.77 -9.46 14.99
C VAL A 482 9.19 -9.62 15.52
N ASP A 483 9.59 -10.86 15.74
CA ASP A 483 11.00 -11.19 15.94
C ASP A 483 11.70 -11.14 14.59
N ARG A 484 12.75 -10.33 14.43
CA ARG A 484 13.42 -10.14 13.13
C ARG A 484 14.37 -11.27 12.77
N ASP A 485 14.83 -12.05 13.76
CA ASP A 485 15.66 -13.23 13.51
C ASP A 485 14.80 -14.39 12.97
N ASN A 486 13.53 -14.43 13.38
CA ASN A 486 12.52 -15.34 12.85
C ASN A 486 11.17 -14.60 12.70
N PRO A 487 10.85 -14.06 11.50
CA PRO A 487 9.76 -13.10 11.25
C PRO A 487 8.37 -13.70 11.41
N VAL A 488 8.02 -13.98 12.66
CA VAL A 488 6.78 -14.61 13.09
C VAL A 488 5.96 -13.60 13.88
N PRO A 489 4.74 -13.23 13.44
CA PRO A 489 3.96 -12.20 14.09
C PRO A 489 3.35 -12.69 15.41
N THR A 490 3.42 -11.82 16.42
CA THR A 490 2.71 -11.93 17.70
C THR A 490 1.67 -10.82 17.78
N PHE A 491 0.41 -11.17 17.99
CA PHE A 491 -0.67 -10.21 18.18
C PHE A 491 -0.73 -9.71 19.63
N LEU A 492 -0.71 -8.38 19.81
CA LEU A 492 -0.79 -7.73 21.13
C LEU A 492 -2.11 -6.98 21.37
N GLY A 493 -3.10 -7.11 20.49
CA GLY A 493 -4.40 -6.46 20.66
C GLY A 493 -4.55 -5.12 19.95
N THR A 494 -5.72 -4.52 20.14
CA THR A 494 -6.03 -3.17 19.66
C THR A 494 -5.34 -2.11 20.53
N VAL A 495 -4.91 -1.02 19.91
CA VAL A 495 -4.26 0.10 20.59
C VAL A 495 -5.03 1.40 20.35
N SER A 496 -4.99 2.29 21.34
CA SER A 496 -5.60 3.62 21.24
C SER A 496 -4.64 4.69 20.70
N SER A 497 -3.39 4.29 20.48
CA SER A 497 -2.36 5.03 19.75
C SER A 497 -1.40 4.01 19.15
N HIS A 498 -0.97 4.25 17.92
CA HIS A 498 -0.04 3.37 17.21
C HIS A 498 1.39 3.43 17.74
N TRP A 499 1.68 4.26 18.73
CA TRP A 499 3.00 4.36 19.32
C TRP A 499 3.17 3.40 20.49
N VAL A 500 4.29 2.69 20.46
CA VAL A 500 4.81 1.99 21.63
C VAL A 500 6.19 2.53 21.97
N THR A 501 6.61 2.31 23.20
CA THR A 501 8.01 2.50 23.58
C THR A 501 8.52 1.21 24.19
N PHE A 502 9.73 0.82 23.80
CA PHE A 502 10.42 -0.30 24.42
C PHE A 502 11.15 0.19 25.67
N GLY A 503 10.89 -0.50 26.79
CA GLY A 503 11.59 -0.29 28.06
C GLY A 503 12.97 -0.95 28.06
N LYS A 504 13.76 -0.65 29.09
CA LYS A 504 15.15 -1.11 29.19
C LYS A 504 15.29 -2.64 29.35
N HIS A 505 14.30 -3.30 29.94
CA HIS A 505 14.35 -4.73 30.27
C HIS A 505 13.39 -5.56 29.40
N GLY A 506 13.08 -5.08 28.19
CA GLY A 506 12.21 -5.77 27.23
C GLY A 506 10.72 -5.57 27.50
N GLU A 507 10.35 -4.58 28.33
CA GLU A 507 8.97 -4.14 28.46
C GLU A 507 8.50 -3.40 27.20
N ILE A 508 7.19 -3.47 26.96
CA ILE A 508 6.53 -2.66 25.94
C ILE A 508 5.50 -1.79 26.64
N TYR A 509 5.65 -0.48 26.48
CA TYR A 509 4.68 0.53 26.90
C TYR A 509 3.75 0.81 25.72
N ALA A 510 2.48 0.44 25.85
CA ALA A 510 1.50 0.58 24.78
C ALA A 510 0.25 1.31 25.29
N SER A 511 -0.43 2.01 24.38
CA SER A 511 -1.67 2.72 24.68
C SER A 511 -2.86 1.83 24.32
N ARG A 512 -3.78 1.59 25.24
CA ARG A 512 -5.00 0.79 25.01
C ARG A 512 -6.26 1.58 25.35
N TYR A 513 -7.39 1.12 24.83
CA TYR A 513 -8.71 1.62 25.22
C TYR A 513 -9.31 0.72 26.32
N ASN A 514 -10.08 1.34 27.21
CA ASN A 514 -11.11 0.68 28.02
C ASN A 514 -12.40 1.50 27.80
N ASN A 515 -13.59 0.91 27.95
CA ASN A 515 -14.94 1.42 27.58
C ASN A 515 -15.30 2.88 27.95
N LYS A 516 -14.41 3.65 28.58
CA LYS A 516 -14.52 5.09 28.86
C LYS A 516 -13.24 5.92 28.63
N TRP A 517 -12.03 5.33 28.64
CA TRP A 517 -10.78 6.11 28.66
C TRP A 517 -9.59 5.40 27.99
N LYS A 518 -8.61 6.20 27.53
CA LYS A 518 -7.28 5.74 27.11
C LYS A 518 -6.41 5.48 28.34
N ARG A 519 -5.64 4.40 28.27
CA ARG A 519 -4.72 3.99 29.34
C ARG A 519 -3.37 3.59 28.78
N LEU A 520 -2.34 3.91 29.54
CA LEU A 520 -0.99 3.44 29.29
C LEU A 520 -0.80 2.11 30.04
N VAL A 521 -0.45 1.06 29.29
CA VAL A 521 -0.17 -0.25 29.85
C VAL A 521 1.29 -0.63 29.65
N ARG A 522 1.83 -1.41 30.58
CA ARG A 522 3.15 -2.03 30.49
C ARG A 522 2.99 -3.54 30.33
N LEU A 523 3.60 -4.07 29.28
CA LEU A 523 3.61 -5.48 28.90
C LEU A 523 5.02 -6.05 29.09
N LYS A 524 5.17 -7.25 29.67
CA LYS A 524 6.46 -7.94 29.77
C LYS A 524 6.60 -8.96 28.65
N TYR A 525 6.96 -8.50 27.46
CA TYR A 525 6.99 -9.35 26.26
C TYR A 525 7.96 -10.53 26.37
N GLY A 526 9.18 -10.29 26.90
CA GLY A 526 10.21 -11.32 27.09
C GLY A 526 9.98 -12.28 28.27
N SER A 527 8.91 -12.10 29.06
CA SER A 527 8.60 -12.97 30.21
C SER A 527 7.13 -13.37 30.22
N PRO A 528 6.66 -14.09 29.19
CA PRO A 528 5.26 -14.48 29.09
C PRO A 528 4.87 -15.47 30.19
N VAL A 529 3.61 -15.44 30.60
CA VAL A 529 3.02 -16.35 31.59
C VAL A 529 1.96 -17.18 30.91
N ILE A 530 2.42 -18.27 30.31
CA ILE A 530 1.60 -19.10 29.45
C ILE A 530 0.96 -20.21 30.27
N LYS A 531 -0.36 -20.22 30.28
CA LYS A 531 -1.23 -21.21 30.91
C LYS A 531 -2.14 -21.75 29.83
N ILE A 532 -1.73 -22.86 29.22
CA ILE A 532 -2.46 -23.49 28.11
C ILE A 532 -3.92 -23.77 28.47
N LYS A 533 -4.20 -24.19 29.71
CA LYS A 533 -5.57 -24.42 30.20
C LYS A 533 -6.46 -23.18 30.08
N ASP A 534 -5.94 -22.01 30.48
CA ASP A 534 -6.67 -20.74 30.46
C ASP A 534 -6.88 -20.27 29.01
N PHE A 535 -5.85 -20.41 28.17
CA PHE A 535 -5.95 -20.13 26.73
C PHE A 535 -7.04 -20.95 26.06
N LYS A 536 -7.06 -22.27 26.31
CA LYS A 536 -8.10 -23.17 25.80
C LYS A 536 -9.50 -22.78 26.28
N GLN A 537 -9.63 -22.45 27.57
CA GLN A 537 -10.93 -22.06 28.14
C GLN A 537 -11.44 -20.78 27.49
N LYS A 538 -10.56 -19.80 27.27
CA LYS A 538 -10.88 -18.55 26.61
C LYS A 538 -11.24 -18.72 25.13
N LEU A 539 -10.49 -19.56 24.40
CA LEU A 539 -10.81 -19.92 23.02
C LEU A 539 -12.19 -20.57 22.90
N LYS A 540 -12.56 -21.47 23.81
CA LYS A 540 -13.90 -22.11 23.81
C LYS A 540 -15.05 -21.14 24.10
N ALA A 541 -14.77 -20.02 24.77
CA ALA A 541 -15.75 -19.01 25.15
C ALA A 541 -15.85 -17.86 24.12
N SER A 542 -14.94 -17.82 23.15
CA SER A 542 -14.90 -16.84 22.05
C SER A 542 -15.55 -17.42 20.81
#